data_AF-A0A8T5J776-F1
#
_entry.id   AF-A0A8T5J776-F1
#
_cell.length_a   1.000
_cell.length_b   1.000
_cell.length_c   1.000
_cell.angle_alpha   90.00
_cell.angle_beta   90.00
_cell.angle_gamma   90.00
#
_symmetry.space_group_name_H-M   'P 1'
#
loop_
_entity.id
_entity.type
_entity.pdbx_description
1 polymer ?
#
loop_
_entity_poly.entity_id
_entity_poly.type
_entity_poly.pdbx_seq_one_letter_code
_entity_poly.pdbx_strand_id
1 'polypeptide(L)'
;DGFFGCPDDDKDGIANIYDEIDNSQNQTVDLDTDLDGIIDSEDLCPDSTEGAFVDINGCLVDSDGDGIDDLQDKCPNSKVGAVINIEGCEIVEEKEEQPKSYTESLLAGEPDAILKTVGVGAVIIAVLGFLQTNFVAALLPDAVKWMQFARRKSKLSKEEEQELLYLQSLVQAYYYDYQTISEELQQLKSELTARFTNNEIKQSTREKINILISDLLQMDDIEMKRIAHDDTYFGLAGTIDIKSRNELLEEELAMRSDIFDQPEPVVVASSVATTPAIPNRNIAGEINPADNYEYLEYPSGSGVWHLRNNSTGEWEKWSN
;
A
#
# COMPACT_ATOMS: atom_id res chain seq x y z
N ASP A 1 11.72 -32.55 -17.21
CA ASP A 1 12.59 -33.68 -16.83
C ASP A 1 12.21 -34.01 -15.42
N GLY A 2 11.64 -35.19 -15.17
CA GLY A 2 11.09 -35.53 -13.85
C GLY A 2 12.14 -35.57 -12.75
N PHE A 3 11.66 -35.56 -11.51
CA PHE A 3 12.44 -35.61 -10.29
C PHE A 3 13.61 -36.63 -10.38
N PHE A 4 14.83 -36.18 -10.06
CA PHE A 4 16.09 -36.95 -10.10
C PHE A 4 16.57 -37.48 -11.48
N GLY A 5 16.13 -36.89 -12.60
CA GLY A 5 16.72 -37.17 -13.93
C GLY A 5 16.15 -38.42 -14.61
N CYS A 6 14.96 -38.85 -14.19
CA CYS A 6 14.18 -39.85 -14.90
C CYS A 6 13.29 -39.18 -15.97
N PRO A 7 13.06 -39.82 -17.13
CA PRO A 7 12.06 -39.35 -18.08
C PRO A 7 10.67 -39.32 -17.44
N ASP A 8 9.97 -38.24 -17.71
CA ASP A 8 8.60 -37.92 -17.27
C ASP A 8 7.93 -37.29 -18.51
N ASP A 9 7.06 -38.07 -19.16
CA ASP A 9 6.54 -37.76 -20.50
C ASP A 9 5.31 -36.85 -20.45
N ASP A 10 4.49 -36.91 -19.41
CA ASP A 10 3.30 -36.07 -19.21
C ASP A 10 3.49 -34.94 -18.20
N LYS A 11 4.64 -34.91 -17.50
CA LYS A 11 5.08 -33.81 -16.64
C LYS A 11 4.19 -33.60 -15.42
N ASP A 12 3.72 -34.69 -14.84
CA ASP A 12 2.96 -34.68 -13.59
C ASP A 12 3.87 -34.81 -12.34
N GLY A 13 5.20 -34.84 -12.53
CA GLY A 13 6.17 -34.93 -11.44
C GLY A 13 6.52 -36.37 -11.03
N ILE A 14 5.82 -37.37 -11.55
CA ILE A 14 6.08 -38.79 -11.30
C ILE A 14 6.89 -39.38 -12.46
N ALA A 15 8.05 -39.97 -12.16
CA ALA A 15 8.85 -40.59 -13.21
C ALA A 15 8.08 -41.75 -13.87
N ASN A 16 8.20 -41.91 -15.20
CA ASN A 16 7.54 -42.95 -16.01
C ASN A 16 7.67 -44.40 -15.48
N ILE A 17 8.66 -44.67 -14.62
CA ILE A 17 8.91 -45.99 -14.01
C ILE A 17 8.08 -46.26 -12.74
N TYR A 18 7.55 -45.20 -12.13
CA TYR A 18 6.68 -45.21 -10.95
C TYR A 18 5.26 -44.73 -11.29
N ASP A 19 5.08 -44.16 -12.48
CA ASP A 19 3.78 -43.86 -13.04
C ASP A 19 3.13 -45.15 -13.59
N GLU A 20 2.16 -45.67 -12.83
CA GLU A 20 1.42 -46.89 -13.18
C GLU A 20 0.31 -46.62 -14.23
N ILE A 21 0.14 -45.38 -14.70
CA ILE A 21 -0.98 -44.96 -15.54
C ILE A 21 -0.46 -44.51 -16.93
N ASP A 22 -0.17 -45.49 -17.79
CA ASP A 22 0.07 -45.27 -19.23
C ASP A 22 -1.17 -44.60 -19.88
N ASN A 23 -1.11 -43.27 -20.00
CA ASN A 23 -1.89 -42.29 -20.78
C ASN A 23 -3.05 -42.79 -21.68
N SER A 24 -4.00 -43.56 -21.14
CA SER A 24 -5.11 -44.13 -21.91
C SER A 24 -6.46 -44.17 -21.19
N GLN A 25 -6.61 -43.59 -20.00
CA GLN A 25 -7.91 -43.44 -19.36
C GLN A 25 -8.06 -42.02 -18.86
N ASN A 26 -9.18 -41.38 -19.24
CA ASN A 26 -9.65 -40.07 -18.82
C ASN A 26 -9.89 -40.04 -17.30
N GLN A 27 -8.79 -40.03 -16.55
CA GLN A 27 -8.70 -39.90 -15.12
C GLN A 27 -8.20 -38.48 -14.84
N THR A 28 -8.80 -37.82 -13.87
CA THR A 28 -8.40 -36.47 -13.42
C THR A 28 -6.93 -36.54 -13.04
N VAL A 29 -6.08 -35.97 -13.90
CA VAL A 29 -4.65 -35.83 -13.65
C VAL A 29 -4.55 -34.80 -12.54
N ASP A 30 -4.06 -35.23 -11.39
CA ASP A 30 -3.76 -34.32 -10.30
C ASP A 30 -2.49 -33.55 -10.70
N LEU A 31 -2.71 -32.35 -11.25
CA LEU A 31 -1.66 -31.47 -11.73
C LEU A 31 -0.91 -30.88 -10.54
N ASP A 32 0.41 -30.82 -10.62
CA ASP A 32 1.30 -30.10 -9.70
C ASP A 32 2.03 -29.04 -10.56
N THR A 33 1.55 -27.80 -10.51
CA THR A 33 1.96 -26.72 -11.43
C THR A 33 3.33 -26.14 -11.07
N ASP A 34 3.67 -26.05 -9.78
CA ASP A 34 4.91 -25.47 -9.30
C ASP A 34 6.00 -26.51 -8.98
N LEU A 35 5.65 -27.80 -9.07
CA LEU A 35 6.54 -28.96 -8.96
C LEU A 35 7.22 -29.03 -7.59
N ASP A 36 6.50 -28.68 -6.54
CA ASP A 36 6.94 -28.76 -5.16
C ASP A 36 6.64 -30.13 -4.49
N GLY A 37 5.85 -30.97 -5.18
CA GLY A 37 5.44 -32.30 -4.74
C GLY A 37 4.05 -32.35 -4.10
N ILE A 38 3.31 -31.25 -4.06
CA ILE A 38 1.91 -31.14 -3.62
C ILE A 38 1.03 -30.82 -4.83
N ILE A 39 -0.05 -31.56 -5.01
CA ILE A 39 -0.96 -31.37 -6.14
C ILE A 39 -1.74 -30.04 -5.99
N ASP A 40 -2.02 -29.35 -7.10
CA ASP A 40 -2.70 -28.04 -7.16
C ASP A 40 -4.02 -28.00 -6.37
N SER A 41 -4.69 -29.14 -6.23
CA SER A 41 -5.96 -29.24 -5.49
C SER A 41 -5.80 -29.26 -3.96
N GLU A 42 -4.61 -29.62 -3.47
CA GLU A 42 -4.24 -29.66 -2.05
C GLU A 42 -3.21 -28.58 -1.68
N ASP A 43 -2.65 -27.90 -2.68
CA ASP A 43 -1.68 -26.82 -2.51
C ASP A 43 -2.34 -25.48 -2.16
N LEU A 44 -1.92 -24.92 -1.02
CA LEU A 44 -2.33 -23.60 -0.53
C LEU A 44 -1.41 -22.47 -1.03
N CYS A 45 -0.25 -22.80 -1.60
CA CYS A 45 0.80 -21.90 -2.05
C CYS A 45 1.28 -22.24 -3.48
N PRO A 46 0.43 -22.03 -4.51
CA PRO A 46 0.62 -22.49 -5.91
C PRO A 46 1.74 -21.82 -6.71
N ASP A 47 2.58 -21.02 -6.05
CA ASP A 47 3.71 -20.30 -6.63
C ASP A 47 4.99 -20.58 -5.82
N SER A 48 5.08 -21.74 -5.17
CA SER A 48 6.28 -22.11 -4.45
C SER A 48 7.43 -22.35 -5.44
N THR A 49 8.67 -22.29 -4.96
CA THR A 49 9.82 -22.43 -5.87
C THR A 49 10.00 -23.90 -6.24
N GLU A 50 10.09 -24.20 -7.54
CA GLU A 50 10.34 -25.57 -8.07
C GLU A 50 11.43 -26.30 -7.26
N GLY A 51 11.04 -27.43 -6.64
CA GLY A 51 11.92 -28.25 -5.81
C GLY A 51 12.27 -27.68 -4.43
N ALA A 52 11.53 -26.69 -3.92
CA ALA A 52 11.66 -26.19 -2.57
C ALA A 52 11.19 -27.22 -1.52
N PHE A 53 11.70 -27.09 -0.30
CA PHE A 53 11.18 -27.85 0.83
C PHE A 53 9.95 -27.13 1.38
N VAL A 54 8.78 -27.59 0.94
CA VAL A 54 7.47 -27.09 1.38
C VAL A 54 6.88 -27.94 2.50
N ASP A 55 5.93 -27.38 3.25
CA ASP A 55 5.18 -28.09 4.27
C ASP A 55 4.05 -28.95 3.67
N ILE A 56 3.19 -29.52 4.51
CA ILE A 56 2.07 -30.36 4.05
C ILE A 56 1.00 -29.60 3.24
N ASN A 57 1.12 -28.28 3.16
CA ASN A 57 0.19 -27.38 2.48
C ASN A 57 0.81 -26.79 1.19
N GLY A 58 2.00 -27.20 0.77
CA GLY A 58 2.71 -26.62 -0.37
C GLY A 58 3.38 -25.26 -0.08
N CYS A 59 3.33 -24.80 1.18
CA CYS A 59 3.91 -23.52 1.54
C CYS A 59 5.36 -23.66 2.03
N LEU A 60 6.20 -22.67 1.73
CA LEU A 60 7.53 -22.57 2.31
C LEU A 60 7.45 -22.53 3.83
N VAL A 61 8.34 -23.28 4.49
CA VAL A 61 8.37 -23.34 5.96
C VAL A 61 8.87 -22.01 6.51
N ASP A 62 8.05 -21.37 7.32
CA ASP A 62 8.38 -20.24 8.19
C ASP A 62 8.26 -20.72 9.63
N SER A 63 9.40 -21.01 10.27
CA SER A 63 9.45 -21.68 11.57
C SER A 63 9.02 -20.78 12.73
N ASP A 64 9.18 -19.46 12.61
CA ASP A 64 8.87 -18.51 13.69
C ASP A 64 7.67 -17.58 13.39
N GLY A 65 7.12 -17.67 12.19
CA GLY A 65 5.88 -17.02 11.78
C GLY A 65 6.05 -15.52 11.58
N ASP A 66 7.25 -15.06 11.25
CA ASP A 66 7.54 -13.64 11.04
C ASP A 66 7.20 -13.15 9.61
N GLY A 67 6.83 -14.07 8.72
CA GLY A 67 6.44 -13.81 7.34
C GLY A 67 7.59 -13.89 6.34
N ILE A 68 8.78 -14.29 6.76
CA ILE A 68 9.94 -14.60 5.91
C ILE A 68 10.18 -16.11 5.95
N ASP A 69 10.33 -16.73 4.79
CA ASP A 69 10.60 -18.17 4.72
C ASP A 69 11.99 -18.52 5.31
N ASP A 70 12.12 -19.71 5.92
CA ASP A 70 13.35 -20.17 6.59
C ASP A 70 14.59 -20.19 5.67
N LEU A 71 14.42 -20.20 4.33
CA LEU A 71 15.53 -20.15 3.38
C LEU A 71 16.06 -18.72 3.21
N GLN A 72 15.20 -17.71 3.35
CA GLN A 72 15.53 -16.29 3.26
C GLN A 72 15.78 -15.64 4.62
N ASP A 73 15.28 -16.24 5.69
CA ASP A 73 15.45 -15.76 7.04
C ASP A 73 16.87 -16.04 7.58
N LYS A 74 17.56 -14.98 8.02
CA LYS A 74 18.87 -15.11 8.68
C LYS A 74 18.75 -15.54 10.14
N CYS A 75 17.57 -15.38 10.73
CA CYS A 75 17.23 -15.62 12.11
C CYS A 75 15.93 -16.47 12.25
N PRO A 76 15.88 -17.71 11.70
CA PRO A 76 14.67 -18.59 11.61
C PRO A 76 14.16 -19.16 12.95
N ASN A 77 14.57 -18.56 14.05
CA ASN A 77 14.12 -18.88 15.41
C ASN A 77 13.92 -17.58 16.21
N SER A 78 13.56 -16.49 15.54
CA SER A 78 13.20 -15.24 16.15
C SER A 78 11.99 -15.45 17.06
N LYS A 79 11.84 -14.57 18.05
CA LYS A 79 10.75 -14.72 19.01
C LYS A 79 9.43 -14.41 18.31
N VAL A 80 8.49 -15.35 18.31
CA VAL A 80 7.14 -15.18 17.76
C VAL A 80 6.52 -13.84 18.20
N GLY A 81 6.22 -12.97 17.24
CA GLY A 81 5.65 -11.63 17.45
C GLY A 81 6.67 -10.53 17.82
N ALA A 82 7.96 -10.78 17.68
CA ALA A 82 8.99 -9.75 17.74
C ALA A 82 8.88 -8.79 16.54
N VAL A 83 9.29 -7.54 16.73
CA VAL A 83 9.51 -6.67 15.58
C VAL A 83 10.83 -7.10 14.96
N ILE A 84 10.78 -7.55 13.71
CA ILE A 84 11.92 -8.03 12.93
C ILE A 84 12.35 -6.99 11.90
N ASN A 85 13.59 -7.08 11.44
CA ASN A 85 14.09 -6.31 10.29
C ASN A 85 13.84 -7.07 8.97
N ILE A 86 14.23 -6.47 7.84
CA ILE A 86 14.08 -7.09 6.50
C ILE A 86 14.86 -8.41 6.31
N GLU A 87 15.68 -8.80 7.28
CA GLU A 87 16.48 -10.04 7.26
C GLU A 87 15.94 -11.10 8.23
N GLY A 88 14.76 -10.87 8.84
CA GLY A 88 14.09 -11.78 9.80
C GLY A 88 14.65 -11.75 11.23
N CYS A 89 15.55 -10.82 11.53
CA CYS A 89 16.16 -10.72 12.86
C CYS A 89 15.47 -9.70 13.77
N GLU A 90 15.26 -10.08 15.04
CA GLU A 90 14.66 -9.23 16.08
C GLU A 90 15.41 -7.90 16.26
N ILE A 91 14.66 -6.79 16.18
CA ILE A 91 15.15 -5.47 16.58
C ILE A 91 14.95 -5.28 18.09
N VAL A 92 16.02 -5.48 18.85
CA VAL A 92 16.01 -5.17 20.28
C VAL A 92 16.01 -3.65 20.44
N GLU A 93 14.86 -3.07 20.81
CA GLU A 93 14.82 -1.71 21.34
C GLU A 93 15.44 -1.71 22.75
N GLU A 94 16.77 -1.65 22.80
CA GLU A 94 17.51 -1.39 24.03
C GLU A 94 17.14 0.01 24.54
N LYS A 95 16.29 0.05 25.58
CA LYS A 95 16.29 1.15 26.55
C LYS A 95 17.59 1.11 27.34
N GLU A 96 18.69 1.53 26.72
CA GLU A 96 19.96 1.74 27.41
C GLU A 96 20.34 3.22 27.47
N GLU A 97 20.71 3.61 28.68
CA GLU A 97 21.21 4.91 29.07
C GLU A 97 22.49 5.24 28.29
N GLN A 98 22.35 6.11 27.28
CA GLN A 98 23.31 7.07 26.71
C GLN A 98 24.83 6.78 26.81
N PRO A 99 25.55 7.10 25.72
CA PRO A 99 26.59 8.13 25.82
C PRO A 99 26.07 9.42 25.22
N LYS A 100 25.92 10.45 26.08
CA LYS A 100 25.60 11.83 25.70
C LYS A 100 26.57 12.25 24.62
N SER A 101 26.09 12.21 23.39
CA SER A 101 26.78 12.72 22.22
C SER A 101 27.25 14.15 22.54
N TYR A 102 28.51 14.42 22.22
CA TYR A 102 29.19 15.72 22.32
C TYR A 102 28.34 16.90 21.80
N THR A 103 27.37 16.62 20.93
CA THR A 103 26.40 17.57 20.39
C THR A 103 25.42 18.11 21.43
N GLU A 104 24.99 17.32 22.42
CA GLU A 104 24.08 17.80 23.47
C GLU A 104 24.79 18.73 24.46
N SER A 105 26.05 18.46 24.80
CA SER A 105 26.82 19.32 25.71
C SER A 105 27.17 20.68 25.07
N LEU A 106 27.34 20.72 23.74
CA LEU A 106 27.56 21.96 23.00
C LEU A 106 26.29 22.82 22.88
N LEU A 107 25.11 22.18 22.79
CA LEU A 107 23.82 22.85 22.66
C LEU A 107 23.23 23.29 24.01
N ALA A 108 23.62 22.63 25.11
CA ALA A 108 23.14 22.93 26.45
C ALA A 108 23.77 24.17 27.10
N GLY A 109 24.83 24.75 26.52
CA GLY A 109 25.40 26.02 26.99
C GLY A 109 25.94 25.97 28.43
N GLU A 110 26.46 24.82 28.88
CA GLU A 110 27.11 24.72 30.19
C GLU A 110 28.54 25.29 30.17
N PRO A 111 28.93 26.11 31.16
CA PRO A 111 30.17 26.90 31.11
C PRO A 111 31.47 26.13 31.41
N ASP A 112 31.44 24.80 31.59
CA ASP A 112 32.64 24.04 32.03
C ASP A 112 33.31 23.16 30.96
N ALA A 113 32.81 23.14 29.72
CA ALA A 113 33.44 22.38 28.63
C ALA A 113 34.56 23.15 27.89
N ILE A 114 34.86 24.40 28.28
CA ILE A 114 35.86 25.23 27.61
C ILE A 114 37.17 25.22 28.39
N LEU A 115 37.83 24.06 28.50
CA LEU A 115 39.28 24.00 28.68
C LEU A 115 39.74 22.56 28.50
N LYS A 116 40.54 22.35 27.43
CA LYS A 116 41.29 21.14 27.05
C LYS A 116 40.65 20.27 25.96
N THR A 117 40.62 20.77 24.73
CA THR A 117 41.27 20.07 23.59
C THR A 117 41.28 20.97 22.35
N VAL A 118 42.33 21.78 22.22
CA VAL A 118 42.72 22.32 20.92
C VAL A 118 43.31 21.14 20.16
N GLY A 119 42.58 20.57 19.19
CA GLY A 119 43.14 19.50 18.37
C GLY A 119 42.21 18.89 17.34
N VAL A 120 40.90 18.82 17.60
CA VAL A 120 39.97 18.12 16.68
C VAL A 120 38.80 19.01 16.25
N GLY A 121 38.24 19.81 17.16
CA GLY A 121 37.13 20.73 16.83
C GLY A 121 37.49 21.80 15.80
N ALA A 122 38.71 22.35 15.85
CA ALA A 122 39.16 23.34 14.86
C ALA A 122 39.36 22.73 13.47
N VAL A 123 39.72 21.44 13.39
CA VAL A 123 39.90 20.73 12.11
C VAL A 123 38.53 20.41 11.51
N ILE A 124 37.56 19.96 12.31
CA ILE A 124 36.21 19.66 11.83
C ILE A 124 35.46 20.94 11.44
N ILE A 125 35.57 22.02 12.21
CA ILE A 125 34.98 23.32 11.85
C ILE A 125 35.69 23.92 10.63
N ALA A 126 36.99 23.72 10.46
CA ALA A 126 37.69 24.13 9.24
C ALA A 126 37.28 23.29 8.02
N VAL A 127 37.11 21.97 8.16
CA VAL A 127 36.70 21.08 7.06
C VAL A 127 35.23 21.30 6.67
N LEU A 128 34.33 21.45 7.65
CA LEU A 128 32.92 21.78 7.41
C LEU A 128 32.72 23.24 6.97
N GLY A 129 33.59 24.16 7.41
CA GLY A 129 33.63 25.55 6.92
C GLY A 129 34.21 25.69 5.52
N PHE A 130 35.07 24.75 5.09
CA PHE A 130 35.64 24.70 3.75
C PHE A 130 34.74 23.97 2.74
N LEU A 131 33.94 23.00 3.21
CA LEU A 131 32.84 22.41 2.44
C LEU A 131 31.62 23.33 2.49
N GLN A 132 31.67 24.36 1.65
CA GLN A 132 30.58 25.29 1.38
C GLN A 132 29.21 24.59 1.33
N THR A 133 28.33 24.94 2.29
CA THR A 133 26.88 25.24 2.21
C THR A 133 25.95 24.55 1.19
N ASN A 134 26.35 23.51 0.46
CA ASN A 134 25.54 22.92 -0.62
C ASN A 134 25.48 21.39 -0.61
N PHE A 135 26.35 20.67 0.12
CA PHE A 135 26.38 19.21 0.02
C PHE A 135 25.38 18.49 0.94
N VAL A 136 25.04 19.06 2.10
CA VAL A 136 24.11 18.42 3.05
C VAL A 136 22.65 18.42 2.53
N ALA A 137 22.30 19.30 1.59
CA ALA A 137 20.99 19.31 0.95
C ALA A 137 20.81 18.20 -0.12
N ALA A 138 21.89 17.54 -0.55
CA ALA A 138 21.86 16.51 -1.60
C ALA A 138 21.75 15.07 -1.04
N LEU A 139 21.78 14.90 0.28
CA LEU A 139 21.88 13.59 0.95
C LEU A 139 20.59 13.18 1.68
N LEU A 140 19.54 14.01 1.65
CA LEU A 140 18.21 13.58 2.07
C LEU A 140 17.55 12.86 0.89
N PRO A 141 16.90 11.70 1.11
CA PRO A 141 16.00 11.12 0.13
C PRO A 141 15.00 12.18 -0.32
N ASP A 142 14.64 12.22 -1.61
CA ASP A 142 13.66 13.18 -2.12
C ASP A 142 12.33 13.15 -1.32
N ALA A 143 12.01 12.00 -0.71
CA ALA A 143 10.91 11.75 0.21
C ALA A 143 10.92 12.56 1.54
N VAL A 144 12.02 13.24 1.91
CA VAL A 144 12.13 14.02 3.15
C VAL A 144 12.11 15.54 2.89
N LYS A 145 12.06 15.96 1.62
CA LYS A 145 12.04 17.39 1.26
C LYS A 145 10.74 18.09 1.64
N TRP A 146 9.59 17.41 1.62
CA TRP A 146 8.33 17.99 2.05
C TRP A 146 8.30 18.29 3.57
N MET A 147 9.03 17.50 4.38
CA MET A 147 9.15 17.71 5.83
C MET A 147 9.82 19.05 6.17
N GLN A 148 10.63 19.61 5.25
CA GLN A 148 11.19 20.96 5.41
C GLN A 148 10.13 22.06 5.32
N PHE A 149 9.03 21.81 4.59
CA PHE A 149 7.91 22.75 4.42
C PHE A 149 6.84 22.56 5.49
N ALA A 150 6.63 21.32 5.98
CA ALA A 150 5.68 21.02 7.06
C ALA A 150 6.05 21.65 8.42
N ARG A 151 7.33 21.99 8.65
CA ARG A 151 7.82 22.42 9.98
C ARG A 151 8.04 23.92 10.18
N ARG A 152 8.01 24.74 9.13
CA ARG A 152 8.22 26.19 9.30
C ARG A 152 6.87 26.86 9.50
N LYS A 153 6.67 27.52 10.65
CA LYS A 153 5.57 28.45 10.98
C LYS A 153 5.52 29.68 10.03
N SER A 154 5.79 29.56 8.74
CA SER A 154 5.55 30.61 7.77
C SER A 154 4.08 30.55 7.39
N LYS A 155 3.31 31.57 7.78
CA LYS A 155 1.96 31.80 7.28
C LYS A 155 2.00 31.75 5.75
N LEU A 156 1.27 30.82 5.13
CA LEU A 156 1.13 30.73 3.67
C LEU A 156 0.67 32.08 3.13
N SER A 157 1.23 32.51 2.01
CA SER A 157 0.65 33.62 1.27
C SER A 157 -0.65 33.17 0.58
N LYS A 158 -1.58 34.11 0.35
CA LYS A 158 -2.86 33.80 -0.33
C LYS A 158 -2.67 33.15 -1.70
N GLU A 159 -1.62 33.55 -2.40
CA GLU A 159 -1.20 32.97 -3.67
C GLU A 159 -0.81 31.49 -3.49
N GLU A 160 0.10 31.19 -2.54
CA GLU A 160 0.51 29.80 -2.26
C GLU A 160 -0.65 28.92 -1.82
N GLU A 161 -1.56 29.45 -0.98
CA GLU A 161 -2.75 28.74 -0.54
C GLU A 161 -3.67 28.38 -1.72
N GLN A 162 -3.92 29.32 -2.64
CA GLN A 162 -4.74 29.07 -3.83
C GLN A 162 -4.15 28.00 -4.74
N GLU A 163 -2.84 28.03 -4.94
CA GLU A 163 -2.16 27.04 -5.78
C GLU A 163 -2.13 25.64 -5.16
N LEU A 164 -1.97 25.56 -3.83
CA LEU A 164 -2.00 24.29 -3.11
C LEU A 164 -3.41 23.71 -3.07
N LEU A 165 -4.44 24.55 -2.91
CA LEU A 165 -5.84 24.13 -3.04
C LEU A 165 -6.16 23.63 -4.45
N TYR A 166 -5.65 24.30 -5.48
CA TYR A 166 -5.80 23.84 -6.86
C TYR A 166 -5.14 22.47 -7.07
N LEU A 167 -3.90 22.30 -6.63
CA LEU A 167 -3.19 21.03 -6.69
C LEU A 167 -3.96 19.92 -5.95
N GLN A 168 -4.45 20.19 -4.74
CA GLN A 168 -5.25 19.22 -3.99
C GLN A 168 -6.53 18.85 -4.74
N SER A 169 -7.26 19.83 -5.30
CA SER A 169 -8.48 19.57 -6.07
C SER A 169 -8.23 18.69 -7.31
N LEU A 170 -7.08 18.86 -7.95
CA LEU A 170 -6.65 18.04 -9.08
C LEU A 170 -6.42 16.58 -8.66
N VAL A 171 -5.71 16.38 -7.55
CA VAL A 171 -5.48 15.03 -6.99
C VAL A 171 -6.80 14.39 -6.56
N GLN A 172 -7.69 15.14 -5.89
CA GLN A 172 -9.01 14.65 -5.50
C GLN A 172 -9.88 14.22 -6.69
N ALA A 173 -9.77 14.95 -7.81
CA ALA A 173 -10.55 14.65 -9.00
C ALA A 173 -10.06 13.38 -9.73
N TYR A 174 -8.76 13.06 -9.67
CA TYR A 174 -8.16 12.03 -10.53
C TYR A 174 -7.33 10.96 -9.81
N TYR A 175 -7.35 10.87 -8.47
CA TYR A 175 -6.56 9.87 -7.74
C TYR A 175 -6.87 8.40 -8.12
N TYR A 176 -8.03 8.14 -8.72
CA TYR A 176 -8.44 6.79 -9.17
C TYR A 176 -7.94 6.43 -10.57
N ASP A 177 -7.43 7.40 -11.34
CA ASP A 177 -6.92 7.23 -12.70
C ASP A 177 -5.50 7.80 -12.78
N TYR A 178 -4.53 6.92 -12.55
CA TYR A 178 -3.11 7.25 -12.53
C TYR A 178 -2.63 7.92 -13.83
N GLN A 179 -3.14 7.48 -14.98
CA GLN A 179 -2.73 8.03 -16.26
C GLN A 179 -3.19 9.49 -16.38
N THR A 180 -4.47 9.74 -16.08
CA THR A 180 -5.04 11.08 -16.14
C THR A 180 -4.38 12.02 -15.13
N ILE A 181 -4.19 11.62 -13.86
CA ILE A 181 -3.52 12.50 -12.87
C ILE A 181 -2.07 12.80 -13.26
N SER A 182 -1.33 11.85 -13.83
CA SER A 182 0.04 12.10 -14.28
C SER A 182 0.08 13.15 -15.41
N GLU A 183 -0.83 13.06 -16.38
CA GLU A 183 -0.94 14.05 -17.47
C GLU A 183 -1.29 15.45 -16.93
N GLU A 184 -2.29 15.52 -16.05
CA GLU A 184 -2.75 16.75 -15.41
C GLU A 184 -1.66 17.41 -14.54
N LEU A 185 -0.89 16.62 -13.77
CA LEU A 185 0.23 17.12 -12.96
C LEU A 185 1.37 17.66 -13.82
N GLN A 186 1.66 17.01 -14.95
CA GLN A 186 2.66 17.52 -15.90
C GLN A 186 2.17 18.79 -16.60
N GLN A 187 0.88 18.88 -16.93
CA GLN A 187 0.27 20.08 -17.46
C GLN A 187 0.36 21.24 -16.46
N LEU A 188 -0.02 21.01 -15.21
CA LEU A 188 0.09 22.00 -14.14
C LEU A 188 1.52 22.52 -13.98
N LYS A 189 2.53 21.65 -14.06
CA LYS A 189 3.94 22.05 -14.04
C LYS A 189 4.32 23.00 -15.20
N SER A 190 3.77 22.77 -16.38
CA SER A 190 3.93 23.66 -17.54
C SER A 190 3.24 25.01 -17.31
N GLU A 191 2.00 25.00 -16.84
CA GLU A 191 1.22 26.21 -16.54
C GLU A 191 1.87 27.07 -15.45
N LEU A 192 2.36 26.46 -14.37
CA LEU A 192 3.15 27.14 -13.33
C LEU A 192 4.38 27.82 -13.93
N THR A 193 5.06 27.17 -14.87
CA THR A 193 6.23 27.75 -15.53
C THR A 193 5.84 28.96 -16.39
N ALA A 194 4.75 28.86 -17.17
CA ALA A 194 4.25 29.97 -17.98
C ALA A 194 3.83 31.17 -17.12
N ARG A 195 3.05 30.93 -16.06
CA ARG A 195 2.61 31.99 -15.13
C ARG A 195 3.77 32.63 -14.38
N PHE A 196 4.80 31.85 -14.04
CA PHE A 196 6.03 32.41 -13.48
C PHE A 196 6.74 33.34 -14.47
N THR A 197 6.87 32.94 -15.74
CA THR A 197 7.49 33.80 -16.77
C THR A 197 6.70 35.09 -17.02
N ASN A 198 5.39 35.08 -16.76
CA ASN A 198 4.52 36.24 -16.85
C ASN A 198 4.49 37.10 -15.56
N ASN A 199 5.27 36.74 -14.53
CA ASN A 199 5.24 37.35 -13.20
C ASN A 199 3.87 37.25 -12.48
N GLU A 200 3.06 36.25 -12.81
CA GLU A 200 1.78 35.99 -12.16
C GLU A 200 1.93 35.22 -10.84
N ILE A 201 3.02 34.45 -10.69
CA ILE A 201 3.36 33.72 -9.47
C ILE A 201 4.81 33.96 -9.08
N LYS A 202 5.12 33.81 -7.78
CA LYS A 202 6.48 33.90 -7.26
C LYS A 202 7.29 32.64 -7.54
N GLN A 203 8.60 32.81 -7.66
CA GLN A 203 9.55 31.70 -7.80
C GLN A 203 9.43 30.69 -6.65
N SER A 204 9.27 31.18 -5.42
CA SER A 204 9.12 30.33 -4.23
C SER A 204 7.87 29.47 -4.27
N THR A 205 6.76 30.02 -4.76
CA THR A 205 5.47 29.31 -4.90
C THR A 205 5.63 28.17 -5.90
N ARG A 206 6.16 28.47 -7.09
CA ARG A 206 6.44 27.49 -8.14
C ARG A 206 7.33 26.35 -7.66
N GLU A 207 8.42 26.67 -6.96
CA GLU A 207 9.36 25.66 -6.47
C GLU A 207 8.73 24.73 -5.44
N LYS A 208 7.94 25.27 -4.51
CA LYS A 208 7.20 24.46 -3.52
C LYS A 208 6.22 23.50 -4.18
N ILE A 209 5.41 24.01 -5.12
CA ILE A 209 4.40 23.20 -5.79
C ILE A 209 5.07 22.14 -6.68
N ASN A 210 6.15 22.49 -7.38
CA ASN A 210 6.89 21.53 -8.20
C ASN A 210 7.50 20.39 -7.37
N ILE A 211 7.87 20.63 -6.11
CA ILE A 211 8.32 19.56 -5.21
C ILE A 211 7.17 18.60 -4.93
N LEU A 212 5.97 19.12 -4.61
CA LEU A 212 4.79 18.28 -4.38
C LEU A 212 4.38 17.52 -5.64
N ILE A 213 4.37 18.16 -6.81
CA ILE A 213 4.09 17.50 -8.10
C ILE A 213 5.08 16.35 -8.34
N SER A 214 6.37 16.58 -8.09
CA SER A 214 7.40 15.54 -8.25
C SER A 214 7.24 14.38 -7.28
N ASP A 215 6.73 14.62 -6.08
CA ASP A 215 6.42 13.58 -5.08
C ASP A 215 5.20 12.77 -5.52
N LEU A 216 4.12 13.46 -5.91
CA LEU A 216 2.89 12.85 -6.43
C LEU A 216 3.14 11.94 -7.64
N LEU A 217 4.01 12.34 -8.57
CA LEU A 217 4.37 11.53 -9.75
C LEU A 217 5.18 10.26 -9.41
N GLN A 218 5.68 10.13 -8.18
CA GLN A 218 6.43 8.96 -7.71
C GLN A 218 5.61 8.05 -6.79
N MET A 219 4.41 8.48 -6.38
CA MET A 219 3.54 7.72 -5.50
C MET A 219 2.85 6.57 -6.23
N ASP A 220 2.61 5.48 -5.49
CA ASP A 220 1.74 4.40 -5.93
C ASP A 220 0.24 4.77 -5.77
N ASP A 221 -0.62 3.91 -6.29
CA ASP A 221 -2.08 4.07 -6.30
C ASP A 221 -2.69 4.07 -4.90
N ILE A 222 -2.16 3.27 -3.99
CA ILE A 222 -2.62 3.16 -2.61
C ILE A 222 -2.30 4.44 -1.85
N GLU A 223 -1.07 4.95 -1.99
CA GLU A 223 -0.62 6.19 -1.38
C GLU A 223 -1.41 7.38 -1.92
N MET A 224 -1.60 7.46 -3.23
CA MET A 224 -2.38 8.53 -3.87
C MET A 224 -3.81 8.59 -3.31
N LYS A 225 -4.46 7.45 -3.13
CA LYS A 225 -5.80 7.37 -2.52
C LYS A 225 -5.82 7.85 -1.07
N ARG A 226 -4.78 7.52 -0.29
CA ARG A 226 -4.65 7.94 1.11
C ARG A 226 -4.49 9.45 1.23
N ILE A 227 -3.68 10.07 0.36
CA ILE A 227 -3.31 11.49 0.48
C ILE A 227 -4.25 12.45 -0.23
N ALA A 228 -5.11 12.00 -1.14
CA ALA A 228 -5.97 12.87 -1.94
C ALA A 228 -6.81 13.87 -1.09
N HIS A 229 -7.26 13.44 0.09
CA HIS A 229 -8.05 14.25 1.01
C HIS A 229 -7.25 14.77 2.21
N ASP A 230 -5.92 14.66 2.18
CA ASP A 230 -5.06 15.04 3.30
C ASP A 230 -4.54 16.48 3.15
N ASP A 231 -5.25 17.44 3.76
CA ASP A 231 -4.83 18.85 3.84
C ASP A 231 -3.41 19.02 4.41
N THR A 232 -2.97 18.11 5.30
CA THR A 232 -1.67 18.23 5.95
C THR A 232 -0.53 17.92 4.99
N TYR A 233 -0.73 16.94 4.10
CA TYR A 233 0.20 16.61 3.04
C TYR A 233 0.43 17.80 2.09
N PHE A 234 -0.65 18.50 1.68
CA PHE A 234 -0.56 19.70 0.84
C PHE A 234 -0.09 20.95 1.60
N GLY A 235 0.23 20.86 2.90
CA GLY A 235 0.64 22.02 3.69
C GLY A 235 -0.49 23.03 3.95
N LEU A 236 -1.74 22.60 3.81
CA LEU A 236 -2.96 23.35 4.09
C LEU A 236 -3.42 23.16 5.56
N ALA A 237 -2.67 22.39 6.36
CA ALA A 237 -2.91 22.26 7.79
C ALA A 237 -2.95 23.63 8.49
N GLY A 238 -4.15 24.03 8.94
CA GLY A 238 -4.37 25.29 9.67
C GLY A 238 -4.78 26.49 8.81
N THR A 239 -5.01 26.33 7.50
CA THR A 239 -5.68 27.36 6.66
C THR A 239 -7.19 27.37 6.89
N ILE A 240 -7.76 26.22 7.24
CA ILE A 240 -9.18 26.08 7.60
C ILE A 240 -9.38 26.43 9.09
N ASP A 241 -10.05 27.56 9.32
CA ASP A 241 -10.66 27.99 10.57
C ASP A 241 -11.46 26.85 11.22
N ILE A 242 -11.42 26.73 12.55
CA ILE A 242 -12.24 25.74 13.31
C ILE A 242 -13.71 25.82 12.89
N LYS A 243 -14.23 27.02 12.62
CA LYS A 243 -15.60 27.22 12.15
C LYS A 243 -15.83 26.63 10.76
N SER A 244 -14.97 26.91 9.79
CA SER A 244 -15.05 26.34 8.45
C SER A 244 -14.85 24.82 8.45
N ARG A 245 -14.01 24.29 9.35
CA ARG A 245 -13.85 22.85 9.55
C ARG A 245 -15.12 22.21 10.09
N ASN A 246 -15.79 22.87 11.03
CA ASN A 246 -17.08 22.39 11.55
C ASN A 246 -18.18 22.51 10.49
N GLU A 247 -18.20 23.56 9.67
CA GLU A 247 -19.16 23.71 8.56
C GLU A 247 -18.98 22.63 7.50
N LEU A 248 -17.74 22.33 7.10
CA LEU A 248 -17.44 21.24 6.16
C LEU A 248 -17.80 19.87 6.74
N LEU A 249 -17.54 19.65 8.04
CA LEU A 249 -17.94 18.42 8.72
C LEU A 249 -19.47 18.30 8.80
N GLU A 250 -20.18 19.40 9.08
CA GLU A 250 -21.64 19.43 9.08
C GLU A 250 -22.22 19.20 7.67
N GLU A 251 -21.57 19.74 6.63
CA GLU A 251 -21.93 19.53 5.24
C GLU A 251 -21.66 18.07 4.80
N GLU A 252 -20.51 17.50 5.17
CA GLU A 252 -20.19 16.09 4.93
C GLU A 252 -21.15 15.16 5.68
N LEU A 253 -21.48 15.47 6.94
CA LEU A 253 -22.48 14.73 7.72
C LEU A 253 -23.87 14.86 7.10
N ALA A 254 -24.23 16.01 6.55
CA ALA A 254 -25.50 16.21 5.84
C ALA A 254 -25.54 15.41 4.53
N MET A 255 -24.45 15.37 3.77
CA MET A 255 -24.34 14.55 2.54
C MET A 255 -24.30 13.04 2.86
N ARG A 256 -23.73 12.66 4.01
CA ARG A 256 -23.70 11.28 4.50
C ARG A 256 -25.02 10.85 5.16
N SER A 257 -25.83 11.81 5.61
CA SER A 257 -27.11 11.53 6.27
C SER A 257 -28.19 10.96 5.34
N ASP A 258 -28.02 11.03 4.02
CA ASP A 258 -28.90 10.36 3.05
C ASP A 258 -28.64 8.84 2.93
N ILE A 259 -27.67 8.27 3.68
CA ILE A 259 -27.36 6.83 3.67
C ILE A 259 -27.92 6.09 4.91
N PHE A 260 -28.37 6.79 5.96
CA PHE A 260 -28.89 6.15 7.18
C PHE A 260 -30.25 6.72 7.61
N ASP A 261 -31.28 6.51 6.79
CA ASP A 261 -32.67 6.59 7.24
C ASP A 261 -33.47 5.35 6.81
N GLN A 262 -33.06 4.20 7.35
CA GLN A 262 -33.93 3.04 7.54
C GLN A 262 -33.70 2.54 8.97
N PRO A 263 -34.76 2.37 9.79
CA PRO A 263 -34.61 2.07 11.20
C PRO A 263 -34.13 0.63 11.39
N GLU A 264 -32.97 0.45 12.02
CA GLU A 264 -32.52 -0.87 12.46
C GLU A 264 -33.43 -1.40 13.59
N PRO A 265 -33.84 -2.68 13.56
CA PRO A 265 -34.24 -3.36 14.77
C PRO A 265 -32.99 -3.83 15.53
N VAL A 266 -32.93 -3.42 16.79
CA VAL A 266 -31.93 -3.78 17.79
C VAL A 266 -31.78 -5.31 17.88
N VAL A 267 -30.58 -5.85 17.59
CA VAL A 267 -30.13 -7.13 18.16
C VAL A 267 -28.62 -7.18 18.38
N VAL A 268 -28.31 -7.14 19.67
CA VAL A 268 -27.16 -7.64 20.45
C VAL A 268 -26.10 -8.47 19.71
N ALA A 269 -24.85 -8.12 19.99
CA ALA A 269 -23.62 -8.83 19.64
C ALA A 269 -23.68 -10.37 19.79
N SER A 270 -23.24 -11.10 18.76
CA SER A 270 -22.40 -12.30 18.90
C SER A 270 -21.92 -12.83 17.53
N SER A 271 -20.61 -13.11 17.44
CA SER A 271 -19.92 -14.21 16.74
C SER A 271 -20.45 -14.80 15.41
N VAL A 272 -19.57 -14.83 14.41
CA VAL A 272 -19.28 -15.94 13.45
C VAL A 272 -20.47 -16.60 12.74
N ALA A 273 -20.59 -16.35 11.43
CA ALA A 273 -20.81 -17.35 10.36
C ALA A 273 -21.21 -16.64 9.05
N THR A 274 -20.42 -16.79 7.99
CA THR A 274 -20.70 -16.29 6.64
C THR A 274 -21.90 -17.05 6.07
N THR A 275 -23.06 -16.40 5.99
CA THR A 275 -24.18 -16.86 5.15
C THR A 275 -23.89 -16.56 3.68
N PRO A 276 -24.22 -17.46 2.72
CA PRO A 276 -24.00 -17.22 1.30
C PRO A 276 -24.78 -15.97 0.86
N ALA A 277 -24.06 -14.96 0.38
CA ALA A 277 -24.61 -13.67 0.00
C ALA A 277 -25.49 -13.81 -1.26
N ILE A 278 -26.72 -13.28 -1.21
CA ILE A 278 -27.60 -13.17 -2.38
C ILE A 278 -26.99 -12.09 -3.31
N PRO A 279 -26.87 -12.35 -4.63
CA PRO A 279 -26.26 -11.39 -5.55
C PRO A 279 -27.06 -10.10 -5.65
N ASN A 280 -26.36 -9.00 -5.90
CA ASN A 280 -27.00 -7.70 -6.11
C ASN A 280 -27.80 -7.70 -7.43
N ARG A 281 -28.98 -7.05 -7.42
CA ARG A 281 -29.88 -6.91 -8.58
C ARG A 281 -29.19 -6.36 -9.83
N ASN A 282 -28.13 -5.57 -9.69
CA ASN A 282 -27.43 -4.93 -10.81
C ASN A 282 -26.48 -5.87 -11.57
N ILE A 283 -26.17 -7.04 -11.03
CA ILE A 283 -25.34 -8.04 -11.71
C ILE A 283 -26.22 -8.74 -12.73
N ALA A 284 -25.77 -8.83 -13.99
CA ALA A 284 -26.43 -9.58 -15.05
C ALA A 284 -25.89 -11.02 -15.08
N GLY A 285 -26.79 -11.99 -15.20
CA GLY A 285 -26.48 -13.41 -15.41
C GLY A 285 -26.69 -13.85 -16.86
N GLU A 286 -26.57 -15.15 -17.10
CA GLU A 286 -26.79 -15.76 -18.40
C GLU A 286 -28.27 -16.10 -18.61
N ILE A 287 -28.82 -15.76 -19.77
CA ILE A 287 -30.21 -16.08 -20.11
C ILE A 287 -30.26 -17.42 -20.83
N ASN A 288 -30.98 -18.37 -20.26
CA ASN A 288 -31.18 -19.67 -20.89
C ASN A 288 -32.27 -19.56 -21.98
N PRO A 289 -31.96 -19.86 -23.26
CA PRO A 289 -32.89 -19.70 -24.37
C PRO A 289 -34.05 -20.72 -24.38
N ALA A 290 -33.99 -21.77 -23.56
CA ALA A 290 -35.02 -22.80 -23.50
C ALA A 290 -36.21 -22.44 -22.60
N ASP A 291 -35.96 -21.73 -21.51
CA ASP A 291 -36.96 -21.35 -20.50
C ASP A 291 -37.11 -19.82 -20.35
N ASN A 292 -36.20 -19.04 -20.97
CA ASN A 292 -36.16 -17.58 -20.96
C ASN A 292 -35.97 -17.00 -19.54
N TYR A 293 -35.28 -17.73 -18.66
CA TYR A 293 -34.87 -17.24 -17.34
C TYR A 293 -33.39 -16.89 -17.29
N GLU A 294 -33.04 -15.99 -16.37
CA GLU A 294 -31.67 -15.52 -16.15
C GLU A 294 -31.06 -16.22 -14.93
N TYR A 295 -29.87 -16.78 -15.09
CA TYR A 295 -29.15 -17.58 -14.09
C TYR A 295 -27.79 -16.95 -13.78
N LEU A 296 -27.40 -16.94 -12.51
CA LEU A 296 -26.11 -16.42 -12.05
C LEU A 296 -25.51 -17.30 -10.96
N GLU A 297 -24.27 -17.73 -11.17
CA GLU A 297 -23.47 -18.36 -10.12
C GLU A 297 -22.82 -17.27 -9.26
N TYR A 298 -23.12 -17.25 -7.96
CA TYR A 298 -22.60 -16.22 -7.05
C TYR A 298 -22.33 -16.76 -5.64
N PRO A 299 -21.10 -16.54 -5.10
CA PRO A 299 -19.91 -16.00 -5.77
C PRO A 299 -19.46 -16.87 -6.97
N SER A 300 -18.80 -16.29 -7.98
CA SER A 300 -18.35 -17.07 -9.15
C SER A 300 -17.42 -18.21 -8.72
N GLY A 301 -17.67 -19.44 -9.20
CA GLY A 301 -16.93 -20.64 -8.80
C GLY A 301 -17.39 -21.27 -7.47
N SER A 302 -18.45 -20.77 -6.83
CA SER A 302 -18.97 -21.33 -5.58
C SER A 302 -19.86 -22.56 -5.74
N GLY A 303 -20.30 -22.87 -6.98
CA GLY A 303 -21.31 -23.87 -7.26
C GLY A 303 -22.73 -23.49 -6.81
N VAL A 304 -22.94 -22.26 -6.30
CA VAL A 304 -24.25 -21.78 -5.84
C VAL A 304 -24.91 -20.91 -6.91
N TRP A 305 -25.97 -21.44 -7.51
CA TRP A 305 -26.73 -20.76 -8.56
C TRP A 305 -27.91 -19.97 -8.00
N HIS A 306 -28.22 -18.87 -8.67
CA HIS A 306 -29.36 -18.00 -8.42
C HIS A 306 -30.14 -17.78 -9.72
N LEU A 307 -31.46 -17.64 -9.62
CA LEU A 307 -32.42 -17.40 -10.70
C LEU A 307 -33.02 -16.00 -10.53
N ARG A 308 -33.15 -15.21 -11.59
CA ARG A 308 -33.82 -13.91 -11.51
C ARG A 308 -35.33 -14.07 -11.59
N ASN A 309 -36.04 -13.61 -10.57
CA ASN A 309 -37.48 -13.53 -10.57
C ASN A 309 -37.96 -12.43 -11.52
N ASN A 310 -38.72 -12.79 -12.56
CA ASN A 310 -39.15 -11.86 -13.62
C ASN A 310 -40.19 -10.83 -13.14
N SER A 311 -40.82 -11.03 -11.97
CA SER A 311 -41.81 -10.10 -11.41
C SER A 311 -41.20 -9.06 -10.47
N THR A 312 -40.15 -9.42 -9.73
CA THR A 312 -39.49 -8.55 -8.74
C THR A 312 -38.13 -8.01 -9.23
N GLY A 313 -37.49 -8.72 -10.17
CA GLY A 313 -36.14 -8.45 -10.67
C GLY A 313 -35.02 -8.87 -9.71
N GLU A 314 -35.36 -9.57 -8.62
CA GLU A 314 -34.43 -10.03 -7.59
C GLU A 314 -33.90 -11.43 -7.87
N TRP A 315 -32.75 -11.74 -7.27
CA TRP A 315 -32.11 -13.05 -7.35
C TRP A 315 -32.61 -13.97 -6.26
N GLU A 316 -33.10 -15.14 -6.64
CA GLU A 316 -33.52 -16.21 -5.74
C GLU A 316 -32.55 -17.39 -5.86
N LYS A 317 -32.12 -17.98 -4.75
CA LYS A 317 -31.21 -19.15 -4.80
C LYS A 317 -31.89 -20.30 -5.55
N TRP A 318 -31.23 -20.80 -6.59
CA TRP A 318 -31.70 -21.94 -7.37
C TRP A 318 -31.54 -23.21 -6.53
N SER A 319 -32.66 -23.86 -6.26
CA SER A 319 -32.71 -25.17 -5.63
C SER A 319 -33.31 -26.16 -6.63
N ASN A 320 -32.53 -27.19 -6.98
CA ASN A 320 -32.95 -28.30 -7.82
C ASN A 320 -33.99 -29.19 -7.12
#